data_AF-A0A7W4NHL4-F1
#
_entry.id   AF-A0A7W4NHL4-F1
#
_cell.length_a   1.000
_cell.length_b   1.000
_cell.length_c   1.000
_cell.angle_alpha   90.00
_cell.angle_beta   90.00
_cell.angle_gamma   90.00
#
_symmetry.space_group_name_H-M   'P 1'
#
loop_
_entity.id
_entity.type
_entity.pdbx_description
1 polymer ?
#
loop_
_entity_poly.entity_id
_entity_poly.type
_entity_poly.pdbx_seq_one_letter_code
_entity_poly.pdbx_strand_id
1 'polypeptide(L)'
;MADIESTNLHAVAGHKVESCVDRNGNILIRTPDILPVNARYWHGPYETVEAALADFARRIAAPRITAAELNSLKHHGYYGVVNGVPTIMRLCRWTGASTLTPFELVAAGGRGHARS
;
A
#
# COMPACT_ATOMS: atom_id res chain seq x y z
N MET A 1 3.69 23.18 -12.36
CA MET A 1 4.10 21.79 -12.63
C MET A 1 5.60 21.73 -12.33
N ALA A 2 6.06 20.80 -11.49
CA ALA A 2 7.49 20.63 -11.29
C ALA A 2 8.07 19.99 -12.57
N ASP A 3 9.15 20.56 -13.09
CA ASP A 3 9.90 20.00 -14.21
C ASP A 3 10.55 18.69 -13.74
N ILE A 4 10.04 17.55 -14.23
CA ILE A 4 10.55 16.23 -13.87
C ILE A 4 11.60 15.87 -14.92
N GLU A 5 12.87 16.13 -14.60
CA GLU A 5 13.99 15.95 -15.54
C GLU A 5 14.34 14.48 -15.82
N SER A 6 14.00 13.56 -14.92
CA SER A 6 14.15 12.11 -15.14
C SER A 6 13.34 11.32 -14.11
N THR A 7 12.74 10.20 -14.54
CA THR A 7 12.07 9.23 -13.65
C THR A 7 12.77 7.89 -13.71
N ASN A 8 13.06 7.30 -12.54
CA ASN A 8 13.50 5.91 -12.44
C ASN A 8 12.31 5.00 -12.18
N LEU A 9 12.38 3.78 -12.71
CA LEU A 9 11.32 2.79 -12.59
C LEU A 9 11.71 1.61 -11.69
N HIS A 10 10.82 1.27 -10.78
CA HIS A 10 10.99 0.19 -9.80
C HIS A 10 9.81 -0.78 -9.87
N ALA A 11 10.08 -2.06 -9.67
CA ALA A 11 9.06 -3.07 -9.47
C ALA A 11 9.00 -3.44 -7.98
N VAL A 12 7.88 -3.14 -7.31
CA VAL A 12 7.71 -3.43 -5.87
C VAL A 12 6.40 -4.16 -5.65
N ALA A 13 6.47 -5.39 -5.15
CA ALA A 13 5.32 -6.25 -4.86
C ALA A 13 4.28 -6.32 -6.02
N GLY A 14 4.77 -6.43 -7.25
CA GLY A 14 3.92 -6.51 -8.46
C GLY A 14 3.40 -5.16 -8.97
N HIS A 15 3.74 -4.05 -8.32
CA HIS A 15 3.40 -2.71 -8.78
C HIS A 15 4.59 -2.02 -9.45
N LYS A 16 4.29 -1.26 -10.51
CA LYS A 16 5.19 -0.27 -11.11
C LYS A 16 5.23 0.98 -10.23
N VAL A 17 6.41 1.36 -9.75
CA VAL A 17 6.65 2.56 -8.96
C VAL A 17 7.65 3.45 -9.71
N GLU A 18 7.28 4.69 -9.96
CA GLU A 18 8.17 5.71 -10.51
C GLU A 18 8.75 6.55 -9.37
N SER A 19 10.02 6.91 -9.46
CA SER A 19 10.66 7.87 -8.56
C SER A 19 11.26 9.04 -9.33
N CYS A 20 11.21 10.25 -8.76
CA CYS A 20 11.96 11.40 -9.25
C CYS A 20 12.59 12.18 -8.09
N VAL A 21 13.49 13.09 -8.43
CA VAL A 21 14.08 14.06 -7.48
C VAL A 21 13.41 15.40 -7.72
N ASP A 22 12.89 16.04 -6.67
CA ASP A 22 12.35 17.39 -6.76
C ASP A 22 13.48 18.44 -6.82
N ARG A 23 13.12 19.70 -7.07
CA ARG A 23 14.07 20.83 -7.13
C ARG A 23 14.88 21.05 -5.84
N ASN A 24 14.45 20.48 -4.72
CA ASN A 24 15.10 20.62 -3.42
C ASN A 24 15.99 19.40 -3.10
N GLY A 25 16.10 18.44 -4.01
CA GLY A 25 16.85 17.20 -3.79
C GLY A 25 16.06 16.10 -3.08
N ASN A 26 14.76 16.28 -2.84
CA ASN A 26 13.94 15.26 -2.18
C ASN A 26 13.47 14.19 -3.17
N ILE A 27 13.33 12.97 -2.69
CA ILE A 27 12.73 11.89 -3.48
C ILE A 27 11.21 11.96 -3.40
N LEU A 28 10.58 11.87 -4.57
CA LEU A 28 9.14 11.64 -4.71
C LEU A 28 8.91 10.31 -5.43
N ILE A 29 7.82 9.63 -5.07
CA ILE A 29 7.41 8.39 -5.76
C ILE A 29 5.93 8.43 -6.15
N ARG A 30 5.56 7.75 -7.24
CA ARG A 30 4.16 7.52 -7.61
C ARG A 30 3.98 6.13 -8.19
N THR A 31 2.74 5.68 -8.26
CA THR A 31 2.36 4.44 -8.95
C THR A 31 1.50 4.78 -10.17
N PRO A 32 2.07 4.91 -11.38
CA PRO A 32 1.39 5.49 -12.54
C PRO A 32 0.18 4.68 -13.01
N ASP A 33 0.20 3.36 -12.78
CA ASP A 33 -0.84 2.45 -13.27
C ASP A 33 -1.86 2.10 -12.19
N ILE A 34 -1.72 2.63 -10.97
CA ILE A 34 -2.63 2.28 -9.88
C ILE A 34 -4.02 2.87 -10.09
N LEU A 35 -5.00 2.19 -9.50
CA LEU A 35 -6.36 2.69 -9.36
C LEU A 35 -6.67 2.98 -7.88
N PRO A 36 -7.51 3.98 -7.59
CA PRO A 36 -8.15 4.90 -8.55
C PRO A 36 -7.15 5.91 -9.17
N VAL A 37 -7.52 6.55 -10.28
CA VAL A 37 -6.61 7.44 -11.05
C VAL A 37 -6.08 8.61 -10.20
N ASN A 38 -6.88 9.11 -9.26
CA ASN A 38 -6.49 10.14 -8.30
C ASN A 38 -5.49 9.63 -7.23
N ALA A 39 -5.13 8.34 -7.23
CA ALA A 39 -4.05 7.83 -6.38
C ALA A 39 -2.69 7.79 -7.10
N ARG A 40 -2.59 8.34 -8.32
CA ARG A 40 -1.35 8.37 -9.13
C ARG A 40 -0.48 9.59 -8.85
N TYR A 41 -0.83 10.41 -7.85
CA TYR A 41 -0.05 11.60 -7.50
C TYR A 41 1.33 11.22 -6.95
N TRP A 42 2.25 12.18 -6.99
CA TRP A 42 3.56 12.05 -6.35
C TRP A 42 3.41 12.12 -4.83
N HIS A 43 4.03 11.17 -4.14
CA HIS A 43 4.11 11.05 -2.69
C HIS A 43 5.54 11.37 -2.21
N GLY A 44 5.65 11.94 -1.02
CA GLY A 44 6.91 12.36 -0.40
C GLY A 44 6.72 13.66 0.37
N PRO A 45 7.81 14.39 0.68
CA PRO A 45 9.20 14.07 0.35
C PRO A 45 9.77 12.88 1.14
N TYR A 46 10.72 12.16 0.53
CA TYR A 46 11.53 11.14 1.18
C TYR A 46 13.02 11.51 1.08
N GLU A 47 13.82 11.11 2.07
CA GLU A 47 15.27 11.34 2.08
C GLU A 47 16.01 10.48 1.05
N THR A 48 15.57 9.22 0.86
CA THR A 48 16.18 8.29 -0.10
C THR A 48 15.13 7.50 -0.87
N VAL A 49 15.53 6.93 -2.02
CA VAL A 49 14.66 6.06 -2.82
C VAL A 49 14.32 4.79 -2.04
N GLU A 50 15.26 4.22 -1.30
CA GLU A 50 15.07 3.03 -0.49
C GLU A 50 14.00 3.26 0.59
N ALA A 51 14.04 4.41 1.26
CA ALA A 51 13.03 4.77 2.27
C ALA A 51 11.64 4.92 1.63
N ALA A 52 11.55 5.53 0.45
CA ALA A 52 10.31 5.69 -0.30
C ALA A 52 9.71 4.33 -0.71
N LEU A 53 10.52 3.44 -1.29
CA LEU A 53 10.07 2.12 -1.74
C LEU A 53 9.70 1.23 -0.56
N ALA A 54 10.41 1.31 0.57
CA ALA A 54 10.07 0.59 1.79
C ALA A 54 8.73 1.08 2.39
N ASP A 55 8.49 2.39 2.42
CA ASP A 55 7.20 2.95 2.86
C ASP A 55 6.05 2.49 1.94
N PHE A 56 6.25 2.54 0.63
CA PHE A 56 5.29 2.03 -0.35
C PHE A 56 4.96 0.55 -0.07
N ALA A 57 5.98 -0.32 -0.04
CA ALA A 57 5.82 -1.76 0.20
C ALA A 57 5.05 -2.04 1.49
N ARG A 58 5.36 -1.32 2.57
CA ARG A 58 4.68 -1.43 3.86
C ARG A 58 3.20 -1.03 3.80
N ARG A 59 2.84 -0.02 3.00
CA ARG A 59 1.46 0.48 2.89
C ARG A 59 0.56 -0.43 2.05
N ILE A 60 1.13 -1.11 1.05
CA ILE A 60 0.40 -2.04 0.17
C ILE A 60 0.44 -3.50 0.65
N ALA A 61 1.30 -3.82 1.63
CA ALA A 61 1.40 -5.16 2.19
C ALA A 61 0.04 -5.73 2.59
N ALA A 62 -0.14 -7.03 2.33
CA ALA A 62 -1.35 -7.74 2.71
C ALA A 62 -1.58 -7.60 4.23
N PRO A 63 -2.79 -7.22 4.67
CA PRO A 63 -3.10 -7.15 6.09
C PRO A 63 -2.96 -8.52 6.74
N ARG A 64 -2.29 -8.55 7.89
CA ARG A 64 -2.19 -9.72 8.77
C ARG A 64 -3.29 -9.63 9.82
N ILE A 65 -4.24 -10.56 9.79
CA ILE A 65 -5.39 -10.58 10.69
C ILE A 65 -5.50 -11.89 11.46
N THR A 66 -6.07 -11.84 12.65
CA THR A 66 -6.32 -13.03 13.46
C THR A 66 -7.66 -13.66 13.09
N ALA A 67 -7.89 -14.91 13.51
CA ALA A 67 -9.19 -15.58 13.32
C ALA A 67 -10.34 -14.83 14.01
N ALA A 68 -10.10 -14.24 15.18
CA ALA A 68 -11.10 -13.44 15.90
C ALA A 68 -11.48 -12.18 15.12
N GLU A 69 -10.50 -11.48 14.57
CA GLU A 69 -10.73 -10.32 13.71
C GLU A 69 -11.46 -10.70 12.43
N LEU A 70 -11.08 -11.81 11.79
CA LEU A 70 -11.80 -12.32 10.62
C LEU A 70 -13.27 -12.60 10.95
N ASN A 71 -13.57 -13.21 12.10
CA ASN A 71 -14.95 -13.45 12.51
C ASN A 71 -15.72 -12.15 12.75
N SER A 72 -15.09 -11.14 13.35
CA SER A 72 -15.69 -9.81 13.47
C SER A 72 -15.96 -9.18 12.09
N LEU A 73 -15.00 -9.22 11.18
CA LEU A 73 -15.17 -8.69 9.81
C LEU A 73 -16.29 -9.40 9.05
N LYS A 74 -16.44 -10.72 9.23
CA LYS A 74 -17.57 -11.49 8.69
C LYS A 74 -18.90 -11.00 9.25
N HIS A 75 -18.98 -10.80 10.56
CA HIS A 75 -20.20 -10.34 11.22
C HIS A 75 -20.63 -8.94 10.74
N HIS A 76 -19.67 -8.07 10.45
CA HIS A 76 -19.93 -6.71 9.93
C HIS A 76 -20.11 -6.63 8.41
N GLY A 77 -20.08 -7.75 7.68
CA GLY A 77 -20.22 -7.76 6.22
C GLY A 77 -19.00 -7.22 5.47
N TYR A 78 -17.83 -7.13 6.11
CA TYR A 78 -16.57 -6.69 5.50
C TYR A 78 -15.76 -7.82 4.86
N TYR A 79 -16.27 -9.04 4.90
CA TYR A 79 -15.63 -10.21 4.31
C TYR A 79 -16.36 -10.65 3.04
N GLY A 80 -15.60 -11.04 2.02
CA GLY A 80 -16.14 -11.63 0.79
C GLY A 80 -15.12 -12.52 0.09
N VAL A 81 -15.59 -13.28 -0.89
CA VAL A 81 -14.73 -14.09 -1.76
C VAL A 81 -14.84 -13.53 -3.18
N VAL A 82 -13.71 -13.08 -3.74
CA VAL A 82 -13.63 -12.52 -5.10
C VAL A 82 -12.78 -13.46 -5.94
N ASN A 83 -13.33 -14.01 -7.02
CA ASN A 83 -12.64 -14.97 -7.88
C ASN A 83 -11.99 -16.14 -7.11
N GLY A 84 -12.68 -16.64 -6.08
CA GLY A 84 -12.17 -17.72 -5.20
C GLY A 84 -11.16 -17.28 -4.14
N VAL A 85 -10.75 -16.00 -4.11
CA VAL A 85 -9.80 -15.46 -3.13
C VAL A 85 -10.55 -14.83 -1.96
N PRO A 86 -10.32 -15.26 -0.70
CA PRO A 86 -10.83 -14.58 0.48
C PRO A 86 -10.28 -13.16 0.58
N THR A 87 -11.17 -12.18 0.73
CA THR A 87 -10.83 -10.77 0.79
C THR A 87 -11.58 -10.07 1.92
N ILE A 88 -11.02 -8.96 2.38
CA ILE A 88 -11.68 -8.04 3.31
C ILE A 88 -11.76 -6.64 2.69
N MET A 89 -12.85 -5.94 2.96
CA MET A 89 -12.97 -4.52 2.63
C MET A 89 -12.19 -3.70 3.66
N ARG A 90 -11.28 -2.85 3.18
CA ARG A 90 -10.51 -1.93 4.04
C ARG A 90 -10.04 -0.71 3.28
N LEU A 91 -9.60 0.32 4.00
CA LEU A 91 -8.91 1.46 3.42
C LEU A 91 -7.46 1.09 3.06
N CYS A 92 -7.09 1.27 1.78
CA CYS A 92 -5.71 1.16 1.32
C CYS A 92 -4.90 2.37 1.81
N ARG A 93 -3.79 2.10 2.52
CA ARG A 93 -2.95 3.15 3.13
C ARG A 93 -2.10 3.92 2.12
N TRP A 94 -2.02 3.42 0.90
CA TRP A 94 -1.34 4.08 -0.20
C TRP A 94 -2.31 4.96 -1.00
N THR A 95 -3.39 4.38 -1.49
CA THR A 95 -4.31 5.07 -2.41
C THR A 95 -5.40 5.87 -1.69
N GLY A 96 -5.62 5.64 -0.40
CA GLY A 96 -6.74 6.24 0.34
C GLY A 96 -8.12 5.73 -0.09
N ALA A 97 -8.18 4.72 -0.97
CA ALA A 97 -9.43 4.14 -1.45
C ALA A 97 -9.82 2.91 -0.63
N SER A 98 -11.13 2.65 -0.52
CA SER A 98 -11.64 1.37 -0.02
C SER A 98 -11.38 0.28 -1.04
N THR A 99 -10.69 -0.78 -0.64
CA THR A 99 -10.28 -1.90 -1.50
C THR A 99 -10.66 -3.24 -0.89
N LEU A 100 -11.10 -4.16 -1.74
CA LEU A 100 -11.17 -5.58 -1.40
C LEU A 100 -9.75 -6.14 -1.45
N THR A 101 -9.25 -6.59 -0.32
CA THR A 101 -7.83 -6.91 -0.14
C THR A 101 -7.68 -8.35 0.36
N PRO A 102 -6.87 -9.19 -0.30
CA PRO A 102 -6.44 -10.46 0.26
C PRO A 102 -5.73 -10.25 1.60
N PHE A 103 -5.75 -11.24 2.48
CA PHE A 103 -5.17 -11.12 3.81
C PHE A 103 -4.42 -12.39 4.22
N GLU A 104 -3.52 -12.24 5.19
CA GLU A 104 -2.81 -13.34 5.81
C GLU A 104 -3.42 -13.63 7.18
N LEU A 105 -3.79 -14.89 7.43
CA LEU A 105 -4.18 -15.33 8.77
C LEU A 105 -2.95 -15.54 9.63
N VAL A 106 -2.92 -14.91 10.80
CA VAL A 106 -1.85 -15.06 11.78
C VAL A 106 -2.38 -15.51 13.13
N ALA A 107 -1.54 -16.21 13.88
CA ALA A 107 -1.83 -16.56 15.27
C ALA A 107 -2.06 -15.30 16.11
N ALA A 108 -2.84 -15.40 17.19
CA ALA A 108 -3.22 -14.25 18.03
C ALA A 108 -2.01 -13.47 18.61
N GLY A 109 -0.87 -14.14 18.83
CA GLY A 109 0.40 -13.51 19.25
C GLY A 109 1.31 -13.03 18.12
N GLY A 110 0.92 -13.21 16.85
CA GLY A 110 1.74 -12.96 15.66
C GLY A 110 1.69 -11.52 15.13
N ARG A 111 0.92 -10.63 15.78
CA ARG A 111 1.04 -9.17 15.59
C ARG A 111 2.05 -8.64 16.59
N GLY A 112 3.32 -8.57 16.18
CA GLY A 112 4.24 -7.65 16.82
C GLY A 112 3.63 -6.25 16.73
N HIS A 113 3.16 -5.73 17.87
CA HIS A 113 2.91 -4.31 18.03
C HIS A 113 4.27 -3.63 17.89
N ALA A 114 4.62 -3.15 16.70
CA ALA A 114 5.54 -2.03 16.60
C ALA A 114 4.81 -0.83 17.19
N ARG A 115 4.95 -0.68 18.52
CA ARG A 115 4.54 0.54 19.22
C ARG A 115 5.33 1.69 18.58
N SER A 116 4.58 2.72 18.21
CA SER A 116 5.07 4.03 17.78
C SER A 116 5.94 4.67 18.85
#